data_AF-A0A7W8X087-F1
#
_entry.id   AF-A0A7W8X087-F1
#
_cell.length_a   1.000
_cell.length_b   1.000
_cell.length_c   1.000
_cell.angle_alpha   90.00
_cell.angle_beta   90.00
_cell.angle_gamma   90.00
#
_symmetry.space_group_name_H-M   'P 1'
#
loop_
_entity.id
_entity.type
_entity.pdbx_description
1 polymer ?
#
loop_
_entity_poly.entity_id
_entity_poly.type
_entity_poly.pdbx_seq_one_letter_code
_entity_poly.pdbx_strand_id
1 'polypeptide(L)'
;MPQPSPRAYFEKDNDARTGSKGDFIFRDSDESGTEIVSIMFEMKNENDTTATKKKNEDFLKELDKDRTEKGCEYAILVSLLEPESDLYNAGIVDVSYRYPKMYVIRPQFFIQMITLLRDAALNALTYKNELALVKAQNIDITNFENELDTFKAAFGKNYDLAARRFHTAIDEIDKSIDRLQKAKEALLGSERNLRLANDKAQDVTIKKLTRSNPTMAAKFAELEAAKDDEGVNE
;
A
#
# COMPACT_ATOMS: atom_id res chain seq x y z
N MET A 1 -36.39 0.68 -28.24
CA MET A 1 -36.77 -0.15 -27.08
C MET A 1 -35.48 -0.65 -26.44
N PRO A 2 -35.27 -0.46 -25.12
CA PRO A 2 -34.14 -1.10 -24.46
C PRO A 2 -34.39 -2.60 -24.51
N GLN A 3 -33.58 -3.30 -25.29
CA GLN A 3 -33.56 -4.76 -25.32
C GLN A 3 -33.03 -5.23 -23.97
N PRO A 4 -33.62 -6.27 -23.35
CA PRO A 4 -33.06 -6.81 -22.14
C PRO A 4 -31.62 -7.28 -22.41
N SER A 5 -30.68 -6.80 -21.59
CA SER A 5 -29.30 -7.27 -21.58
C SER A 5 -29.28 -8.82 -21.56
N PRO A 6 -28.32 -9.47 -22.24
CA PRO A 6 -28.25 -10.93 -22.38
C PRO A 6 -27.97 -11.69 -21.06
N ARG A 7 -28.05 -11.02 -19.90
CA ARG A 7 -27.75 -11.57 -18.57
C ARG A 7 -28.90 -11.48 -17.57
N ALA A 8 -30.03 -10.88 -17.92
CA ALA A 8 -31.23 -10.96 -17.08
C ALA A 8 -31.71 -12.41 -17.02
N TYR A 9 -31.76 -12.99 -15.83
CA TYR A 9 -32.18 -14.38 -15.65
C TYR A 9 -33.22 -14.52 -14.55
N PHE A 10 -34.15 -15.45 -14.78
CA PHE A 10 -35.14 -15.86 -13.79
C PHE A 10 -34.67 -17.16 -13.15
N GLU A 11 -34.56 -17.15 -11.84
CA GLU A 11 -34.27 -18.33 -11.05
C GLU A 11 -35.55 -18.76 -10.32
N LYS A 12 -35.91 -20.05 -10.44
CA LYS A 12 -36.94 -20.67 -9.60
C LYS A 12 -36.29 -21.05 -8.27
N ASP A 13 -36.82 -20.54 -7.16
CA ASP A 13 -36.39 -21.02 -5.85
C ASP A 13 -36.98 -22.42 -5.65
N ASN A 14 -36.12 -23.44 -5.71
CA ASN A 14 -36.56 -24.84 -5.77
C ASN A 14 -36.59 -25.43 -4.35
N ASP A 15 -37.61 -25.06 -3.56
CA ASP A 15 -38.06 -25.82 -2.38
C ASP A 15 -39.50 -26.30 -2.56
N ALA A 16 -39.76 -26.90 -3.73
CA ALA A 16 -41.07 -27.44 -4.08
C ALA A 16 -41.37 -28.73 -3.31
N ARG A 17 -41.96 -28.61 -2.12
CA ARG A 17 -42.64 -29.73 -1.44
C ARG A 17 -44.15 -29.60 -1.28
N THR A 18 -44.77 -28.48 -1.63
CA THR A 18 -46.22 -28.32 -1.49
C THR A 18 -46.77 -27.31 -2.48
N GLY A 19 -47.37 -27.78 -3.58
CA GLY A 19 -48.54 -27.22 -4.31
C GLY A 19 -48.62 -25.75 -4.76
N SER A 20 -47.87 -24.82 -4.19
CA SER A 20 -47.83 -23.39 -4.51
C SER A 20 -46.83 -23.17 -5.65
N LYS A 21 -47.23 -22.46 -6.71
CA LYS A 21 -46.30 -22.05 -7.78
C LYS A 21 -45.32 -21.05 -7.16
N GLY A 22 -44.13 -21.56 -6.82
CA GLY A 22 -43.20 -20.97 -5.85
C GLY A 22 -42.62 -19.60 -6.17
N ASP A 23 -41.73 -19.18 -5.29
CA ASP A 23 -41.10 -17.86 -5.33
C ASP A 23 -40.09 -17.77 -6.49
N PHE A 24 -40.07 -16.64 -7.17
CA PHE A 24 -39.19 -16.37 -8.30
C PHE A 24 -38.28 -15.20 -8.00
N ILE A 25 -37.00 -15.35 -8.30
CA ILE A 25 -36.04 -14.24 -8.23
C ILE A 25 -35.71 -13.79 -9.64
N PHE A 26 -35.88 -12.50 -9.90
CA PHE A 26 -35.37 -11.83 -11.10
C PHE A 26 -34.13 -11.04 -10.73
N ARG A 27 -33.02 -11.28 -11.43
CA ARG A 27 -31.81 -10.46 -11.34
C ARG A 27 -31.38 -9.98 -12.71
N ASP A 28 -31.01 -8.72 -12.78
CA ASP A 28 -30.38 -8.11 -13.95
C ASP A 28 -29.07 -7.45 -13.54
N SER A 29 -28.06 -7.58 -14.41
CA SER A 29 -26.71 -7.04 -14.19
C SER A 29 -26.17 -6.41 -15.47
N ASP A 30 -25.26 -5.44 -15.30
CA ASP A 30 -24.59 -4.77 -16.41
C ASP A 30 -23.46 -5.63 -17.02
N GLU A 31 -22.76 -5.06 -18.01
CA GLU A 31 -21.66 -5.74 -18.71
C GLU A 31 -20.48 -6.05 -17.78
N SER A 32 -20.25 -5.23 -16.76
CA SER A 32 -19.22 -5.37 -15.75
C SER A 32 -19.59 -6.35 -14.63
N GLY A 33 -20.83 -6.86 -14.62
CA GLY A 33 -21.34 -7.78 -13.60
C GLY A 33 -21.91 -7.08 -12.36
N THR A 34 -22.07 -5.75 -12.39
CA THR A 34 -22.73 -4.99 -11.33
C THR A 34 -24.23 -5.24 -11.39
N GLU A 35 -24.85 -5.61 -10.26
CA GLU A 35 -26.30 -5.82 -10.19
C GLU A 35 -27.04 -4.50 -10.47
N ILE A 36 -27.88 -4.51 -11.51
CA ILE A 36 -28.78 -3.42 -11.89
C ILE A 36 -29.98 -3.45 -10.94
N VAL A 37 -30.68 -4.58 -10.87
CA VAL A 37 -31.87 -4.75 -10.04
C VAL A 37 -32.06 -6.22 -9.64
N SER A 38 -32.51 -6.45 -8.42
CA SER A 38 -32.94 -7.76 -7.92
C SER A 38 -34.35 -7.68 -7.33
N ILE A 39 -35.22 -8.60 -7.73
CA ILE A 39 -36.63 -8.61 -7.35
C ILE A 39 -37.03 -10.02 -6.90
N MET A 40 -37.54 -10.11 -5.68
CA MET A 40 -38.24 -11.30 -5.17
C MET A 40 -39.72 -11.24 -5.56
N PHE A 41 -40.23 -12.29 -6.15
CA PHE A 41 -41.64 -12.42 -6.52
C PHE A 41 -42.31 -13.57 -5.77
N GLU A 42 -43.49 -13.30 -5.24
CA GLU A 42 -44.40 -14.33 -4.72
C GLU A 42 -45.70 -14.32 -5.54
N MET A 43 -46.14 -15.49 -6.01
CA MET A 43 -47.30 -15.64 -6.87
C MET A 43 -48.48 -16.21 -6.07
N LYS A 44 -49.66 -15.56 -6.13
CA LYS A 44 -50.90 -16.05 -5.49
C LYS A 44 -52.08 -16.12 -6.45
N ASN A 45 -52.75 -17.26 -6.43
CA ASN A 45 -53.95 -17.52 -7.20
C ASN A 45 -55.12 -17.88 -6.26
N GLU A 46 -56.36 -17.58 -6.66
CA GLU A 46 -57.56 -17.87 -5.88
C GLU A 46 -57.76 -19.37 -5.63
N ASN A 47 -57.38 -20.20 -6.60
CA ASN A 47 -57.54 -21.66 -6.55
C ASN A 47 -56.64 -22.36 -5.52
N ASP A 48 -55.64 -21.68 -4.95
CA ASP A 48 -54.67 -22.27 -4.01
C ASP A 48 -55.13 -22.17 -2.53
N THR A 49 -56.34 -21.67 -2.26
CA THR A 49 -56.84 -21.49 -0.88
C THR A 49 -57.84 -22.57 -0.46
N THR A 50 -57.40 -23.49 0.41
CA THR A 50 -58.28 -24.39 1.17
C THR A 50 -59.01 -23.61 2.27
N ALA A 51 -60.35 -23.73 2.30
CA ALA A 51 -61.33 -23.39 3.37
C ALA A 51 -61.33 -22.00 4.05
N THR A 52 -60.24 -21.23 4.01
CA THR A 52 -60.15 -19.85 4.51
C THR A 52 -59.50 -18.97 3.45
N LYS A 53 -60.26 -18.03 2.89
CA LYS A 53 -59.76 -17.04 1.94
C LYS A 53 -58.72 -16.15 2.63
N LYS A 54 -57.43 -16.40 2.35
CA LYS A 54 -56.33 -15.52 2.78
C LYS A 54 -56.36 -14.21 2.00
N LYS A 55 -55.94 -13.12 2.63
CA LYS A 55 -55.82 -11.79 2.02
C LYS A 55 -54.39 -11.53 1.57
N ASN A 56 -54.19 -10.52 0.72
CA ASN A 56 -52.86 -10.11 0.26
C ASN A 56 -51.94 -9.76 1.43
N GLU A 57 -52.47 -9.09 2.47
CA GLU A 57 -51.72 -8.72 3.65
C GLU A 57 -51.09 -9.89 4.42
N ASP A 58 -51.69 -11.09 4.32
CA ASP A 58 -51.23 -12.27 5.05
C ASP A 58 -49.87 -12.78 4.53
N PHE A 59 -49.48 -12.40 3.31
CA PHE A 59 -48.25 -12.87 2.65
C PHE A 59 -47.09 -11.87 2.74
N LEU A 60 -47.37 -10.59 2.97
CA LEU A 60 -46.34 -9.53 2.91
C LEU A 60 -45.18 -9.74 3.88
N LYS A 61 -45.44 -10.31 5.06
CA LYS A 61 -44.39 -10.55 6.06
C LYS A 61 -43.42 -11.66 5.63
N GLU A 62 -43.95 -12.72 5.02
CA GLU A 62 -43.17 -13.86 4.54
C GLU A 62 -42.33 -13.42 3.34
N LEU A 63 -42.96 -12.74 2.38
CA LEU A 63 -42.26 -12.14 1.24
C LEU A 63 -41.11 -11.21 1.63
N ASP A 64 -41.29 -10.35 2.65
CA ASP A 64 -40.21 -9.44 3.09
C ASP A 64 -39.04 -10.20 3.72
N LYS A 65 -39.35 -11.29 4.45
CA LYS A 65 -38.35 -12.17 5.02
C LYS A 65 -37.54 -12.84 3.90
N ASP A 66 -38.21 -13.41 2.91
CA ASP A 66 -37.55 -14.11 1.80
C ASP A 66 -36.73 -13.13 0.93
N ARG A 67 -37.27 -11.93 0.68
CA ARG A 67 -36.53 -10.83 0.03
C ARG A 67 -35.24 -10.53 0.77
N THR A 68 -35.28 -10.44 2.10
CA THR A 68 -34.13 -10.11 2.94
C THR A 68 -33.11 -11.25 2.98
N GLU A 69 -33.55 -12.50 3.14
CA GLU A 69 -32.68 -13.68 3.19
C GLU A 69 -31.95 -13.90 1.85
N LYS A 70 -32.64 -13.64 0.74
CA LYS A 70 -32.07 -13.77 -0.61
C LYS A 70 -31.37 -12.49 -1.08
N GLY A 71 -31.34 -11.43 -0.27
CA GLY A 71 -30.69 -10.17 -0.60
C GLY A 71 -31.23 -9.49 -1.86
N CYS A 72 -32.54 -9.55 -2.08
CA CYS A 72 -33.19 -8.86 -3.21
C CYS A 72 -33.53 -7.41 -2.83
N GLU A 73 -33.37 -6.49 -3.79
CA GLU A 73 -33.67 -5.07 -3.58
C GLU A 73 -35.17 -4.79 -3.42
N TYR A 74 -35.99 -5.45 -4.25
CA TYR A 74 -37.45 -5.28 -4.27
C TYR A 74 -38.17 -6.58 -3.95
N ALA A 75 -39.39 -6.46 -3.43
CA ALA A 75 -40.35 -7.55 -3.30
C ALA A 75 -41.65 -7.22 -4.01
N ILE A 76 -42.21 -8.19 -4.75
CA ILE A 76 -43.45 -8.00 -5.47
C ILE A 76 -44.37 -9.20 -5.26
N LEU A 77 -45.51 -8.93 -4.63
CA LEU A 77 -46.61 -9.90 -4.55
C LEU A 77 -47.45 -9.79 -5.83
N VAL A 78 -47.49 -10.87 -6.61
CA VAL A 78 -48.32 -10.98 -7.80
C VAL A 78 -49.56 -11.78 -7.45
N SER A 79 -50.71 -11.11 -7.32
CA SER A 79 -51.88 -11.71 -6.70
C SER A 79 -53.15 -11.59 -7.54
N LEU A 80 -53.91 -12.68 -7.59
CA LEU A 80 -55.30 -12.70 -8.03
C LEU A 80 -56.31 -12.73 -6.86
N LEU A 81 -55.84 -12.67 -5.62
CA LEU A 81 -56.69 -12.65 -4.43
C LEU A 81 -57.45 -11.32 -4.31
N GLU A 82 -58.58 -11.35 -3.61
CA GLU A 82 -59.41 -10.16 -3.38
C GLU A 82 -59.81 -9.48 -4.71
N PRO A 83 -60.50 -10.19 -5.63
CA PRO A 83 -60.85 -9.68 -6.96
C PRO A 83 -61.85 -8.52 -6.90
N GLU A 84 -62.60 -8.40 -5.81
CA GLU A 84 -63.55 -7.31 -5.55
C GLU A 84 -62.88 -6.07 -4.90
N SER A 85 -61.56 -6.10 -4.65
CA SER A 85 -60.86 -4.99 -3.99
C SER A 85 -60.55 -3.87 -4.98
N ASP A 86 -61.20 -2.71 -4.82
CA ASP A 86 -60.91 -1.50 -5.60
C ASP A 86 -59.44 -1.08 -5.48
N LEU A 87 -58.83 -1.23 -4.31
CA LEU A 87 -57.43 -0.87 -4.06
C LEU A 87 -56.48 -1.68 -4.95
N TYR A 88 -56.61 -3.01 -4.95
CA TYR A 88 -55.73 -3.90 -5.72
C TYR A 88 -56.09 -3.97 -7.21
N ASN A 89 -57.27 -3.48 -7.59
CA ASN A 89 -57.68 -3.37 -8.99
C ASN A 89 -57.28 -2.04 -9.63
N ALA A 90 -56.91 -1.03 -8.84
CA ALA A 90 -56.47 0.28 -9.33
C ALA A 90 -55.11 0.25 -10.06
N GLY A 91 -54.32 -0.82 -9.93
CA GLY A 91 -53.05 -0.99 -10.63
C GLY A 91 -51.94 -1.54 -9.76
N ILE A 92 -50.83 -0.80 -9.68
CA ILE A 92 -49.68 -1.12 -8.82
C ILE A 92 -49.92 -0.48 -7.45
N VAL A 93 -49.99 -1.30 -6.40
CA VAL A 93 -50.19 -0.83 -5.04
C VAL A 93 -48.85 -0.79 -4.32
N ASP A 94 -48.45 0.40 -3.87
CA ASP A 94 -47.27 0.58 -3.04
C ASP A 94 -47.57 0.23 -1.57
N VAL A 95 -46.83 -0.72 -1.01
CA VAL A 95 -46.91 -1.11 0.40
C VAL A 95 -45.62 -0.78 1.16
N SER A 96 -44.78 0.10 0.60
CA SER A 96 -43.50 0.56 1.16
C SER A 96 -43.60 1.22 2.52
N TYR A 97 -44.79 1.75 2.87
CA TYR A 97 -45.10 2.27 4.21
C TYR A 97 -45.01 1.21 5.31
N ARG A 98 -45.14 -0.08 4.95
CA ARG A 98 -45.08 -1.21 5.88
C ARG A 98 -43.84 -2.08 5.66
N TYR A 99 -43.50 -2.36 4.40
CA TYR A 99 -42.35 -3.16 4.03
C TYR A 99 -41.55 -2.43 2.94
N PRO A 100 -40.32 -1.96 3.21
CA PRO A 100 -39.57 -1.12 2.29
C PRO A 100 -39.44 -1.75 0.90
N LYS A 101 -39.65 -0.93 -0.14
CA LYS A 101 -39.49 -1.34 -1.56
C LYS A 101 -40.36 -2.55 -1.97
N MET A 102 -41.54 -2.68 -1.37
CA MET A 102 -42.49 -3.75 -1.67
C MET A 102 -43.73 -3.24 -2.38
N TYR A 103 -44.22 -4.01 -3.35
CA TYR A 103 -45.41 -3.69 -4.13
C TYR A 103 -46.33 -4.90 -4.26
N VAL A 104 -47.63 -4.64 -4.44
CA VAL A 104 -48.63 -5.64 -4.80
C VAL A 104 -49.18 -5.32 -6.18
N ILE A 105 -49.17 -6.30 -7.08
CA ILE A 105 -49.61 -6.13 -8.47
C ILE A 105 -50.54 -7.26 -8.90
N ARG A 106 -51.38 -6.98 -9.90
CA ARG A 106 -52.04 -8.01 -10.69
C ARG A 106 -51.10 -8.56 -11.77
N PRO A 107 -51.30 -9.81 -12.26
CA PRO A 107 -50.42 -10.42 -13.25
C PRO A 107 -50.19 -9.60 -14.53
N GLN A 108 -51.17 -8.81 -14.99
CA GLN A 108 -51.04 -7.98 -16.19
C GLN A 108 -49.97 -6.88 -16.07
N PHE A 109 -49.61 -6.46 -14.86
CA PHE A 109 -48.58 -5.45 -14.62
C PHE A 109 -47.18 -6.04 -14.45
N PHE A 110 -47.03 -7.36 -14.48
CA PHE A 110 -45.78 -8.05 -14.17
C PHE A 110 -44.59 -7.56 -15.01
N ILE A 111 -44.74 -7.55 -16.33
CA ILE A 111 -43.69 -7.09 -17.25
C ILE A 111 -43.41 -5.60 -17.08
N GLN A 112 -44.47 -4.80 -16.92
CA GLN A 112 -44.37 -3.34 -16.80
C GLN A 112 -43.60 -2.95 -15.54
N MET A 113 -43.82 -3.66 -14.44
CA MET A 113 -43.15 -3.42 -13.17
C MET A 113 -41.66 -3.75 -13.23
N ILE A 114 -41.29 -4.86 -13.88
CA ILE A 114 -39.88 -5.19 -14.12
C ILE A 114 -39.21 -4.11 -14.95
N THR A 115 -39.83 -3.68 -16.05
CA THR A 115 -39.30 -2.62 -16.90
C THR A 115 -39.10 -1.32 -16.13
N LEU A 116 -40.10 -0.89 -15.35
CA LEU A 116 -40.03 0.36 -14.59
C LEU A 116 -38.91 0.34 -13.55
N LEU A 117 -38.82 -0.74 -12.77
CA LEU A 117 -37.79 -0.86 -11.73
C LEU A 117 -36.39 -0.96 -12.34
N ARG A 118 -36.26 -1.67 -13.46
CA ARG A 118 -35.00 -1.75 -14.20
C ARG A 118 -34.56 -0.40 -14.74
N ASP A 119 -35.45 0.34 -15.42
CA ASP A 119 -35.11 1.64 -16.01
C ASP A 119 -34.76 2.66 -14.91
N ALA A 120 -35.49 2.64 -13.79
CA ALA A 120 -35.16 3.44 -12.61
C ALA A 120 -33.77 3.10 -12.07
N ALA A 121 -33.45 1.81 -11.98
CA ALA A 121 -32.16 1.35 -11.49
C ALA A 121 -31.00 1.66 -12.46
N LEU A 122 -31.21 1.55 -13.78
CA LEU A 122 -30.22 1.94 -14.80
C LEU A 122 -29.88 3.43 -14.73
N ASN A 123 -30.90 4.29 -14.57
CA ASN A 123 -30.67 5.72 -14.37
C ASN A 123 -29.89 5.99 -13.07
N ALA A 124 -30.20 5.25 -11.99
CA ALA A 124 -29.44 5.32 -10.75
C ALA A 124 -28.01 4.74 -10.85
N LEU A 125 -27.75 3.85 -11.81
CA LEU A 125 -26.46 3.19 -12.01
C LEU A 125 -25.39 4.16 -12.51
N THR A 126 -25.76 5.13 -13.35
CA THR A 126 -24.86 6.24 -13.73
C THR A 126 -24.36 7.00 -12.48
N TYR A 127 -25.27 7.36 -11.57
CA TYR A 127 -24.93 7.99 -10.30
C TYR A 127 -24.16 7.07 -9.35
N LYS A 128 -24.46 5.76 -9.28
CA LYS A 128 -23.70 4.81 -8.47
C LYS A 128 -22.28 4.63 -9.00
N ASN A 129 -22.08 4.58 -10.31
CA ASN A 129 -20.76 4.49 -10.94
C ASN A 129 -19.97 5.78 -10.72
N GLU A 130 -20.58 6.95 -10.85
CA GLU A 130 -19.94 8.22 -10.50
C GLU A 130 -19.58 8.30 -9.01
N LEU A 131 -20.48 7.88 -8.12
CA LEU A 131 -20.21 7.85 -6.68
C LEU A 131 -19.12 6.82 -6.33
N ALA A 132 -19.09 5.67 -7.00
CA ALA A 132 -18.05 4.67 -6.85
C ALA A 132 -16.69 5.19 -7.35
N LEU A 133 -16.67 5.91 -8.48
CA LEU A 133 -15.49 6.59 -9.00
C LEU A 133 -14.99 7.65 -8.01
N VAL A 134 -15.89 8.47 -7.45
CA VAL A 134 -15.56 9.50 -6.45
C VAL A 134 -15.07 8.86 -5.12
N LYS A 135 -15.70 7.76 -4.68
CA LYS A 135 -15.24 7.03 -3.48
C LYS A 135 -13.88 6.37 -3.71
N ALA A 136 -13.64 5.79 -4.89
CA ALA A 136 -12.34 5.25 -5.26
C ALA A 136 -11.27 6.34 -5.29
N GLN A 137 -11.58 7.52 -5.85
CA GLN A 137 -10.70 8.69 -5.81
C GLN A 137 -10.39 9.17 -4.38
N ASN A 138 -11.35 9.14 -3.46
CA ASN A 138 -11.11 9.52 -2.06
C ASN A 138 -10.25 8.50 -1.28
N ILE A 139 -10.40 7.20 -1.57
CA ILE A 139 -9.54 6.15 -1.00
C ILE A 139 -8.10 6.32 -1.51
N ASP A 140 -7.93 6.67 -2.79
CA ASP A 140 -6.62 6.88 -3.42
C ASP A 140 -5.88 8.10 -2.83
N ILE A 141 -6.58 9.22 -2.58
CA ILE A 141 -5.99 10.40 -1.91
C ILE A 141 -5.51 10.07 -0.49
N THR A 142 -6.30 9.31 0.28
CA THR A 142 -5.95 8.97 1.66
C THR A 142 -4.77 7.98 1.72
N ASN A 143 -4.73 7.01 0.80
CA ASN A 143 -3.59 6.09 0.68
C ASN A 143 -2.34 6.83 0.21
N PHE A 144 -2.48 7.75 -0.76
CA PHE A 144 -1.39 8.59 -1.22
C PHE A 144 -0.82 9.48 -0.11
N GLU A 145 -1.66 10.12 0.71
CA GLU A 145 -1.21 10.90 1.86
C GLU A 145 -0.43 10.04 2.87
N ASN A 146 -0.93 8.84 3.19
CA ASN A 146 -0.25 7.91 4.09
C ASN A 146 1.09 7.40 3.51
N GLU A 147 1.12 7.08 2.21
CA GLU A 147 2.34 6.67 1.51
C GLU A 147 3.37 7.80 1.43
N LEU A 148 2.91 9.03 1.22
CA LEU A 148 3.75 10.22 1.12
C LEU A 148 4.34 10.61 2.49
N ASP A 149 3.57 10.49 3.58
CA ASP A 149 4.10 10.68 4.93
C ASP A 149 5.07 9.57 5.35
N THR A 150 4.78 8.31 4.97
CA THR A 150 5.71 7.19 5.19
C THR A 150 7.02 7.39 4.41
N PHE A 151 6.93 7.85 3.15
CA PHE A 151 8.09 8.19 2.34
C PHE A 151 8.91 9.33 2.96
N LYS A 152 8.26 10.42 3.39
CA LYS A 152 8.95 11.54 4.07
C LYS A 152 9.66 11.10 5.34
N ALA A 153 9.01 10.29 6.18
CA ALA A 153 9.60 9.79 7.42
C ALA A 153 10.81 8.88 7.15
N ALA A 154 10.69 7.96 6.18
CA ALA A 154 11.79 7.09 5.78
C ALA A 154 12.95 7.87 5.15
N PHE A 155 12.64 8.84 4.30
CA PHE A 155 13.63 9.70 3.65
C PHE A 155 14.38 10.56 4.66
N GLY A 156 13.68 11.21 5.60
CA GLY A 156 14.31 12.01 6.67
C GLY A 156 15.24 11.17 7.53
N LYS A 157 14.81 9.98 7.97
CA LYS A 157 15.64 9.08 8.77
C LYS A 157 16.90 8.62 8.01
N ASN A 158 16.77 8.31 6.73
CA ASN A 158 17.91 7.91 5.89
C ASN A 158 18.88 9.06 5.64
N TYR A 159 18.37 10.27 5.40
CA TYR A 159 19.17 11.47 5.24
C TYR A 159 19.95 11.79 6.53
N ASP A 160 19.29 11.79 7.69
CA ASP A 160 19.93 12.04 8.99
C ASP A 160 21.01 11.00 9.33
N LEU A 161 20.78 9.73 8.97
CA LEU A 161 21.75 8.66 9.18
C LEU A 161 22.96 8.83 8.24
N ALA A 162 22.72 9.15 6.97
CA ALA A 162 23.76 9.40 5.99
C ALA A 162 24.59 10.65 6.37
N ALA A 163 23.93 11.73 6.78
CA ALA A 163 24.59 12.96 7.25
C ALA A 163 25.47 12.68 8.47
N ARG A 164 24.98 11.93 9.46
CA ARG A 164 25.80 11.53 10.63
C ARG A 164 27.01 10.70 10.24
N ARG A 165 26.83 9.69 9.37
CA ARG A 165 27.94 8.86 8.86
C ARG A 165 28.96 9.69 8.09
N PHE A 166 28.50 10.66 7.31
CA PHE A 166 29.37 11.58 6.58
C PHE A 166 30.23 12.41 7.54
N HIS A 167 29.63 13.01 8.58
CA HIS A 167 30.38 13.76 9.59
C HIS A 167 31.40 12.87 10.32
N THR A 168 31.01 11.65 10.72
CA THR A 168 31.96 10.70 11.33
C THR A 168 33.10 10.33 10.40
N ALA A 169 32.85 10.18 9.10
CA ALA A 169 33.91 9.91 8.12
C ALA A 169 34.88 11.10 7.98
N ILE A 170 34.36 12.34 7.98
CA ILE A 170 35.19 13.56 7.99
C ILE A 170 36.06 13.60 9.26
N ASP A 171 35.49 13.34 10.44
CA ASP A 171 36.25 13.31 11.68
C ASP A 171 37.40 12.27 11.66
N GLU A 172 37.17 11.10 11.07
CA GLU A 172 38.21 10.07 10.92
C GLU A 172 39.28 10.46 9.88
N ILE A 173 38.90 11.19 8.82
CA ILE A 173 39.86 11.77 7.87
C ILE A 173 40.75 12.78 8.58
N ASP A 174 40.18 13.69 9.38
CA ASP A 174 40.94 14.70 10.10
C ASP A 174 41.92 14.08 11.11
N LYS A 175 41.49 13.04 11.85
CA LYS A 175 42.39 12.26 12.72
C LYS A 175 43.52 11.59 11.94
N SER A 176 43.23 11.11 10.72
CA SER A 176 44.24 10.49 9.86
C SER A 176 45.24 11.52 9.35
N ILE A 177 44.79 12.73 9.00
CA ILE A 177 45.64 13.86 8.61
C ILE A 177 46.57 14.24 9.76
N ASP A 178 46.06 14.37 10.99
CA ASP A 178 46.87 14.65 12.19
C ASP A 178 47.96 13.59 12.42
N ARG A 179 47.62 12.30 12.27
CA ARG A 179 48.61 11.20 12.34
C ARG A 179 49.67 11.31 11.26
N LEU A 180 49.29 11.63 10.02
CA LEU A 180 50.22 11.81 8.91
C LEU A 180 51.13 13.02 9.12
N GLN A 181 50.62 14.12 9.68
CA GLN A 181 51.41 15.29 10.05
C GLN A 181 52.45 14.95 11.12
N LYS A 182 52.04 14.27 12.20
CA LYS A 182 52.96 13.81 13.26
C LYS A 182 54.04 12.87 12.72
N ALA A 183 53.67 11.94 11.83
CA ALA A 183 54.63 11.05 11.18
C ALA A 183 55.63 11.82 10.33
N LYS A 184 55.17 12.82 9.56
CA LYS A 184 56.03 13.71 8.78
C LYS A 184 57.00 14.49 9.68
N GLU A 185 56.53 15.05 10.79
CA GLU A 185 57.38 15.78 11.74
C GLU A 185 58.47 14.88 12.36
N ALA A 186 58.11 13.65 12.73
CA ALA A 186 59.07 12.67 13.27
C ALA A 186 60.15 12.29 12.23
N LEU A 187 59.78 12.15 10.95
CA LEU A 187 60.73 11.89 9.87
C LEU A 187 61.69 13.06 9.64
N LEU A 188 61.18 14.30 9.59
CA LEU A 188 62.02 15.51 9.46
C LEU A 188 62.94 15.69 10.67
N GLY A 189 62.45 15.37 11.88
CA GLY A 189 63.27 15.34 13.09
C GLY A 189 64.38 14.28 13.02
N SER A 190 64.07 13.10 12.47
CA SER A 190 65.04 12.02 12.26
C SER A 190 66.12 12.41 11.24
N GLU A 191 65.73 13.04 10.13
CA GLU A 191 66.67 13.58 9.14
C GLU A 191 67.63 14.60 9.77
N ARG A 192 67.10 15.52 10.59
CA ARG A 192 67.92 16.51 11.30
C ARG A 192 68.92 15.83 12.26
N ASN A 193 68.49 14.79 12.97
CA ASN A 193 69.37 14.00 13.84
C ASN A 193 70.45 13.25 13.06
N LEU A 194 70.10 12.66 11.91
CA LEU A 194 71.07 12.01 11.02
C LEU A 194 72.10 13.02 10.49
N ARG A 195 71.67 14.23 10.11
CA ARG A 195 72.59 15.30 9.70
C ARG A 195 73.54 15.70 10.83
N LEU A 196 73.01 15.94 12.04
CA LEU A 196 73.84 16.26 13.21
C LEU A 196 74.81 15.14 13.57
N ALA A 197 74.40 13.87 13.43
CA ALA A 197 75.27 12.72 13.65
C ALA A 197 76.38 12.65 12.58
N ASN A 198 76.05 12.91 11.31
CA ASN A 198 77.02 12.98 10.22
C ASN A 198 78.02 14.13 10.43
N ASP A 199 77.54 15.33 10.76
CA ASP A 199 78.40 16.49 11.05
C ASP A 199 79.34 16.19 12.22
N LYS A 200 78.83 15.57 13.29
CA LYS A 200 79.66 15.12 14.42
C LYS A 200 80.70 14.08 14.02
N ALA A 201 80.35 13.13 13.14
CA ALA A 201 81.25 12.09 12.66
C ALA A 201 82.35 12.67 11.75
N GLN A 202 82.04 13.68 10.94
CA GLN A 202 83.00 14.39 10.08
C GLN A 202 83.90 15.35 10.87
N ASP A 203 83.40 15.95 11.95
CA ASP A 203 84.17 16.82 12.86
C ASP A 203 85.05 16.01 13.86
N VAL A 204 85.16 14.70 13.67
CA VAL A 204 86.11 13.84 14.39
C VAL A 204 87.49 13.98 13.76
N THR A 205 88.24 14.98 14.23
CA THR A 205 89.67 15.10 13.91
C THR A 205 90.51 14.13 14.76
N ILE A 206 91.64 13.64 14.24
CA ILE A 206 92.61 12.81 14.99
C ILE A 206 92.96 13.46 16.33
N LYS A 207 93.07 14.80 16.35
CA LYS A 207 93.33 15.61 17.55
C LYS A 207 92.21 15.55 18.61
N LYS A 208 90.95 15.36 18.21
CA LYS A 208 89.82 15.12 19.14
C LYS A 208 89.77 13.67 19.61
N LEU A 209 90.11 12.70 18.76
CA LEU A 209 90.18 11.26 19.09
C LEU A 209 91.26 10.92 20.11
N THR A 210 92.38 11.65 20.09
CA THR A 210 93.54 11.39 20.97
C THR A 210 93.57 12.27 22.22
N ARG A 211 92.68 13.26 22.34
CA ARG A 211 92.65 14.25 23.44
C ARG A 211 92.59 13.64 24.84
N SER A 212 91.99 12.46 24.98
CA SER A 212 91.86 11.74 26.26
C SER A 212 92.59 10.38 26.26
N ASN A 213 93.40 10.08 25.23
CA ASN A 213 94.13 8.82 25.10
C ASN A 213 95.60 9.10 24.74
N PRO A 214 96.46 9.33 25.74
CA PRO A 214 97.87 9.70 25.52
C PRO A 214 98.66 8.63 24.77
N THR A 215 98.29 7.35 24.89
CA THR A 215 98.94 6.24 24.20
C THR A 215 98.67 6.25 22.70
N MET A 216 97.43 6.53 22.29
CA MET A 216 97.09 6.68 20.86
C MET A 216 97.66 7.96 20.27
N ALA A 217 97.73 9.05 21.05
CA ALA A 217 98.40 10.27 20.64
C ALA A 217 99.88 10.03 20.28
N ALA A 218 100.60 9.27 21.12
CA ALA A 218 102.00 8.93 20.91
C ALA A 218 102.22 8.09 19.65
N LYS A 219 101.40 7.04 19.44
CA LYS A 219 101.50 6.19 18.24
C LYS A 219 101.25 6.93 16.94
N PHE A 220 100.29 7.87 16.91
CA PHE A 220 100.07 8.71 15.73
C PHE A 220 101.22 9.71 15.51
N ALA A 221 101.83 10.24 16.56
CA ALA A 221 102.99 11.11 16.44
C ALA A 221 104.23 10.38 15.91
N GLU A 222 104.46 9.13 16.33
CA GLU A 222 105.52 8.27 15.79
C GLU A 222 105.32 7.97 14.30
N LEU A 223 104.07 7.76 13.86
CA LEU A 223 103.75 7.49 12.45
C LEU A 223 103.93 8.73 11.55
N GLU A 224 103.63 9.93 12.03
CA GLU A 224 103.89 11.17 11.29
C GLU A 224 105.39 11.48 11.23
N ALA A 225 106.12 11.29 12.34
CA ALA A 225 107.58 11.43 12.36
C ALA A 225 108.29 10.44 11.42
N ALA A 226 107.78 9.22 11.28
CA ALA A 226 108.30 8.23 10.33
C ALA A 226 108.02 8.59 8.86
N LYS A 227 106.90 9.27 8.57
CA LYS A 227 106.59 9.74 7.20
C LYS A 227 107.39 10.97 6.79
N ASP A 228 107.65 11.87 7.73
CA ASP A 228 108.51 13.03 7.49
C ASP A 228 109.98 12.61 7.25
N ASP A 229 110.41 11.45 7.78
CA ASP A 229 111.75 10.89 7.56
C ASP A 229 111.88 10.17 6.18
N GLU A 230 110.77 9.63 5.63
CA GLU A 230 110.75 9.04 4.28
C GLU A 230 110.68 10.08 3.14
N GLY A 231 110.26 11.33 3.42
CA GLY A 231 110.14 12.41 2.43
C GLY A 231 111.39 13.27 2.22
N VAL A 232 112.48 13.00 2.95
CA VAL A 232 113.75 13.78 2.90
C VAL A 232 114.87 13.02 2.16
N ASN A 233 114.54 11.89 1.51
CA ASN A 233 115.45 11.10 0.67
C ASN A 233 114.99 11.01 -0.80
N GLU A 234 114.63 12.15 -1.40
CA GLU A 234 114.75 12.42 -2.85
C GLU A 234 115.47 13.75 -3.10
#